data_AF-A0A8J1VZK1-F1
#
_entry.id   AF-A0A8J1VZK1-F1
#
_cell.length_a   1.000
_cell.length_b   1.000
_cell.length_c   1.000
_cell.angle_alpha   90.00
_cell.angle_beta   90.00
_cell.angle_gamma   90.00
#
_symmetry.space_group_name_H-M   'P 1'
#
loop_
_entity.id
_entity.type
_entity.pdbx_description
1 polymer ?
#
loop_
_entity_poly.entity_id
_entity_poly.type
_entity_poly.pdbx_seq_one_letter_code
_entity_poly.pdbx_strand_id
1 'polypeptide(L)'
;MGREEKQQAGSAGFVGHSPQQRDGTTDSSETRQDQHEITTPSKQPVSSALPNSAPNLGKIDPKDVVVFCDYDATISTRFVTVQNPKTGQLEKQKGLTAVQLVEHWSRLPPSYHDAALKTHNHYFAIENDASMSKEVKTPFMIEWYEKTIDATVEIAEQINFREGDLPSIVQDNLDKVQIRPGMPELIKILKEKQIPLVIISAGYGNIIEEVLSQNGIARSDYVIWSNQFEFDTAERTTNPRGGLLKAVKPPLLHMYNKQLWKSGERNPAVPEAVWAAIGQRNTAISIGDSLGDAQMGDAPQFVKRWKFGLLNYNEDELRAQYEAAFDVVFAGDGPAWPILEKIKNAVEVGHIDTTRRTPEVDVVTTATSSCTSAIGSTLSPKIIPGKGNNMLDEEENESSPSVTTDAQKLLSEEQRNAGQRGVVAAAAADV
;
A
#
# COMPACT_ATOMS: atom_id res chain seq x y z
N MET A 1 58.51 24.89 2.75
CA MET A 1 58.50 23.43 3.02
C MET A 1 58.43 23.23 4.53
N GLY A 2 57.76 22.19 5.02
CA GLY A 2 57.70 21.87 6.46
C GLY A 2 56.27 21.96 7.05
N ARG A 3 55.65 20.79 7.27
CA ARG A 3 54.51 20.55 8.16
C ARG A 3 55.06 20.36 9.61
N GLU A 4 54.34 20.09 10.70
CA GLU A 4 52.99 19.54 10.91
C GLU A 4 52.53 19.81 12.39
N GLU A 5 51.21 19.71 12.64
CA GLU A 5 50.51 19.31 13.89
C GLU A 5 50.67 20.00 15.28
N LYS A 6 49.58 19.86 16.07
CA LYS A 6 49.39 20.31 17.47
C LYS A 6 48.62 19.26 18.28
N GLN A 7 48.95 19.09 19.56
CA GLN A 7 48.20 18.26 20.53
C GLN A 7 47.81 19.00 21.82
N GLN A 8 46.87 18.38 22.55
CA GLN A 8 46.21 18.65 23.84
C GLN A 8 47.07 19.33 24.94
N ALA A 9 46.54 20.27 25.77
CA ALA A 9 45.68 20.10 26.98
C ALA A 9 46.36 19.37 28.16
N GLY A 10 46.18 19.70 29.46
CA GLY A 10 45.42 20.74 30.16
C GLY A 10 45.61 20.59 31.69
N SER A 11 45.50 21.67 32.48
CA SER A 11 45.79 21.75 33.94
C SER A 11 44.64 22.47 34.67
N ALA A 12 44.41 22.43 35.99
CA ALA A 12 44.78 21.58 37.15
C ALA A 12 43.89 22.02 38.35
N GLY A 13 43.73 21.24 39.43
CA GLY A 13 42.98 21.71 40.62
C GLY A 13 42.83 20.76 41.82
N PHE A 14 43.13 21.27 43.03
CA PHE A 14 43.13 20.63 44.37
C PHE A 14 42.82 21.75 45.40
N VAL A 15 42.37 21.60 46.66
CA VAL A 15 42.34 20.52 47.69
C VAL A 15 40.96 20.58 48.44
N GLY A 16 40.55 19.64 49.30
CA GLY A 16 40.79 19.71 50.76
C GLY A 16 39.59 19.24 51.62
N HIS A 17 39.81 18.77 52.86
CA HIS A 17 38.83 18.04 53.70
C HIS A 17 38.44 18.72 55.05
N SER A 18 37.19 18.45 55.49
CA SER A 18 36.61 18.19 56.84
C SER A 18 37.09 18.88 58.14
N PRO A 19 36.18 19.08 59.12
CA PRO A 19 36.25 18.33 60.40
C PRO A 19 34.88 17.88 61.01
N GLN A 20 34.87 17.45 62.30
CA GLN A 20 33.91 16.51 62.94
C GLN A 20 32.85 17.07 63.94
N GLN A 21 31.75 16.30 64.12
CA GLN A 21 30.91 16.03 65.34
C GLN A 21 30.32 17.15 66.25
N ARG A 22 29.00 17.11 66.53
CA ARG A 22 28.39 16.59 67.81
C ARG A 22 26.84 16.72 67.93
N ASP A 23 26.29 15.88 68.82
CA ASP A 23 25.08 15.97 69.68
C ASP A 23 23.65 16.20 69.12
N GLY A 24 22.94 15.08 68.94
CA GLY A 24 21.68 14.68 69.62
C GLY A 24 20.53 15.66 69.94
N THR A 25 19.32 15.29 69.51
CA THR A 25 18.10 15.31 70.37
C THR A 25 17.00 14.39 69.81
N THR A 26 16.10 13.96 70.68
CA THR A 26 14.98 13.03 70.40
C THR A 26 13.71 13.75 69.96
N ASP A 27 12.97 13.21 68.99
CA ASP A 27 11.53 12.96 69.19
C ASP A 27 11.01 11.83 68.29
N SER A 28 9.90 11.23 68.71
CA SER A 28 9.21 10.11 68.08
C SER A 28 7.92 10.55 67.40
N SER A 29 7.71 10.19 66.13
CA SER A 29 6.37 9.95 65.58
C SER A 29 6.39 9.20 64.24
N GLU A 30 5.64 8.10 64.23
CA GLU A 30 4.85 7.53 63.13
C GLU A 30 5.43 7.54 61.69
N THR A 31 5.81 6.34 61.24
CA THR A 31 5.94 6.00 59.82
C THR A 31 4.64 6.24 59.06
N ARG A 32 4.64 7.21 58.14
CA ARG A 32 3.79 7.19 56.94
C ARG A 32 4.66 6.87 55.73
N GLN A 33 4.35 5.75 55.08
CA GLN A 33 4.85 5.47 53.74
C GLN A 33 4.00 6.25 52.75
N ASP A 34 4.49 7.39 52.27
CA ASP A 34 3.88 8.04 51.11
C ASP A 34 4.10 7.16 49.88
N GLN A 35 3.01 6.57 49.41
CA GLN A 35 2.98 5.87 48.15
C GLN A 35 3.10 6.92 47.04
N HIS A 36 4.26 6.97 46.38
CA HIS A 36 4.34 7.63 45.08
C HIS A 36 3.49 6.83 44.09
N GLU A 37 2.26 7.31 43.90
CA GLU A 37 1.32 6.83 42.91
C GLU A 37 1.95 6.94 41.52
N ILE A 38 2.42 5.81 40.99
CA ILE A 38 2.88 5.72 39.61
C ILE A 38 1.64 5.91 38.74
N THR A 39 1.42 7.15 38.29
CA THR A 39 0.41 7.48 37.30
C THR A 39 0.66 6.62 36.07
N THR A 40 -0.20 5.62 35.87
CA THR A 40 -0.14 4.75 34.70
C THR A 40 -0.30 5.59 33.44
N PRO A 41 0.40 5.28 32.34
CA PRO A 41 0.19 5.98 31.08
C PRO A 41 -1.29 5.89 30.70
N SER A 42 -1.92 7.04 30.40
CA SER A 42 -3.31 7.07 29.98
C SER A 42 -3.50 6.11 28.82
N LYS A 43 -4.50 5.22 28.92
CA LYS A 43 -4.86 4.31 27.83
C LYS A 43 -4.94 5.09 26.53
N GLN A 44 -4.11 4.74 25.54
CA GLN A 44 -4.32 5.22 24.19
C GLN A 44 -5.77 4.90 23.78
N PRO A 45 -6.45 5.80 23.03
CA PRO A 45 -7.78 5.49 22.53
C PRO A 45 -7.67 4.27 21.63
N VAL A 46 -8.18 3.14 22.12
CA VAL A 46 -8.29 1.91 21.32
C VAL A 46 -9.26 2.25 20.19
N SER A 47 -8.78 2.18 18.94
CA SER A 47 -9.66 2.32 17.77
C SER A 47 -10.76 1.28 17.92
N SER A 48 -11.95 1.79 18.17
CA SER A 48 -13.15 1.04 18.45
C SER A 48 -14.13 1.34 17.34
N ALA A 49 -14.90 0.32 16.96
CA ALA A 49 -15.99 0.52 16.01
C ALA A 49 -16.90 1.64 16.52
N LEU A 50 -17.35 2.52 15.63
CA LEU A 50 -18.29 3.56 16.00
C LEU A 50 -19.57 2.93 16.59
N PRO A 51 -20.23 3.58 17.57
CA PRO A 51 -21.22 2.93 18.42
C PRO A 51 -22.44 2.32 17.70
N ASN A 52 -22.66 2.66 16.43
CA ASN A 52 -23.72 2.10 15.59
C ASN A 52 -23.25 0.99 14.61
N SER A 53 -21.94 0.71 14.50
CA SER A 53 -21.36 0.00 13.36
C SER A 53 -20.94 -1.45 13.69
N ALA A 54 -21.92 -2.33 13.90
CA ALA A 54 -21.70 -3.73 14.26
C ALA A 54 -22.50 -4.73 13.40
N PRO A 55 -22.07 -5.01 12.14
CA PRO A 55 -22.47 -6.19 11.43
C PRO A 55 -21.91 -7.40 12.19
N ASN A 56 -22.82 -8.28 12.60
CA ASN A 56 -22.46 -9.65 12.89
C ASN A 56 -22.25 -10.35 11.55
N LEU A 57 -21.00 -10.63 11.18
CA LEU A 57 -20.63 -11.37 9.96
C LEU A 57 -21.33 -12.74 9.85
N GLY A 58 -21.83 -13.27 10.98
CA GLY A 58 -22.35 -14.62 11.08
C GLY A 58 -21.23 -15.65 10.94
N LYS A 59 -21.61 -16.88 10.58
CA LYS A 59 -20.64 -17.91 10.16
C LYS A 59 -20.43 -17.80 8.65
N ILE A 60 -19.17 -17.89 8.23
CA ILE A 60 -18.73 -17.85 6.83
C ILE A 60 -17.86 -19.09 6.59
N ASP A 61 -18.18 -19.89 5.57
CA ASP A 61 -17.28 -20.98 5.14
C ASP A 61 -16.04 -20.35 4.48
N PRO A 62 -14.80 -20.67 4.90
CA PRO A 62 -13.58 -20.21 4.25
C PRO A 62 -13.54 -20.41 2.72
N LYS A 63 -14.25 -21.41 2.19
CA LYS A 63 -14.34 -21.71 0.75
C LYS A 63 -15.22 -20.73 -0.02
N ASP A 64 -16.15 -20.06 0.65
CA ASP A 64 -17.12 -19.14 0.04
C ASP A 64 -16.65 -17.68 0.04
N VAL A 65 -15.57 -17.35 0.78
CA VAL A 65 -15.12 -15.97 1.03
C VAL A 65 -13.79 -15.61 0.39
N VAL A 66 -13.70 -14.38 -0.11
CA VAL A 66 -12.48 -13.66 -0.52
C VAL A 66 -12.39 -12.34 0.25
N VAL A 67 -11.16 -11.94 0.62
CA VAL A 67 -10.90 -10.64 1.25
C VAL A 67 -10.19 -9.73 0.25
N PHE A 68 -10.79 -8.58 -0.02
CA PHE A 68 -10.19 -7.45 -0.71
C PHE A 68 -9.68 -6.45 0.32
N CYS A 69 -8.45 -6.00 0.18
CA CYS A 69 -7.84 -5.05 1.10
C CYS A 69 -7.10 -3.98 0.31
N ASP A 70 -7.29 -2.70 0.64
CA ASP A 70 -6.35 -1.69 0.20
C ASP A 70 -5.01 -1.82 0.97
N TYR A 71 -3.94 -1.20 0.48
CA TYR A 71 -2.65 -1.15 1.15
C TYR A 71 -2.39 0.16 1.92
N ASP A 72 -2.47 1.31 1.27
CA ASP A 72 -1.94 2.57 1.78
C ASP A 72 -2.85 3.13 2.87
N ALA A 73 -2.33 3.33 4.09
CA ALA A 73 -3.14 3.65 5.26
C ALA A 73 -4.23 2.60 5.59
N THR A 74 -4.17 1.40 4.99
CA THR A 74 -5.02 0.25 5.29
C THR A 74 -4.20 -0.91 5.86
N ILE A 75 -3.36 -1.56 5.04
CA ILE A 75 -2.35 -2.52 5.49
C ILE A 75 -1.16 -1.78 6.12
N SER A 76 -0.80 -0.59 5.65
CA SER A 76 0.07 0.34 6.38
C SER A 76 -0.75 1.26 7.30
N THR A 77 -0.12 1.88 8.30
CA THR A 77 -0.76 2.93 9.10
C THR A 77 -0.81 4.26 8.34
N ARG A 78 -1.78 5.12 8.64
CA ARG A 78 -1.82 6.49 8.08
C ARG A 78 -0.69 7.36 8.64
N PHE A 79 -0.32 7.10 9.89
CA PHE A 79 0.70 7.81 10.62
C PHE A 79 1.66 6.82 11.27
N VAL A 80 2.92 7.22 11.34
CA VAL A 80 3.98 6.46 12.03
C VAL A 80 4.44 7.23 13.26
N THR A 81 4.98 6.51 14.23
CA THR A 81 5.60 7.11 15.42
C THR A 81 7.11 7.04 15.27
N VAL A 82 7.79 8.18 15.26
CA VAL A 82 9.26 8.24 15.14
C VAL A 82 9.89 9.00 16.29
N GLN A 83 11.15 8.66 16.56
CA GLN A 83 11.94 9.41 17.53
C GLN A 83 12.53 10.64 16.87
N ASN A 84 12.21 11.83 17.39
CA ASN A 84 12.82 13.08 16.98
C ASN A 84 14.33 13.03 17.32
N PRO A 85 15.25 13.17 16.35
CA PRO A 85 16.68 13.00 16.57
C PRO A 85 17.32 14.11 17.41
N LYS A 86 16.63 15.25 17.60
CA LYS A 86 17.11 16.38 18.41
C LYS A 86 16.63 16.32 19.86
N THR A 87 15.40 15.86 20.10
CA THR A 87 14.76 15.87 21.43
C THR A 87 14.69 14.49 22.08
N GLY A 88 14.85 13.42 21.30
CA GLY A 88 14.63 12.04 21.73
C GLY A 88 13.16 11.68 21.99
N GLN A 89 12.22 12.60 21.77
CA GLN A 89 10.79 12.39 22.00
C GLN A 89 10.15 11.62 20.84
N LEU A 90 9.09 10.85 21.14
CA LEU A 90 8.30 10.17 20.12
C LEU A 90 7.25 11.14 19.56
N GLU A 91 7.26 11.32 18.24
CA GLU A 91 6.37 12.22 17.50
C GLU A 91 5.57 11.43 16.47
N LYS A 92 4.28 11.77 16.31
CA LYS A 92 3.39 11.18 15.30
C LYS A 92 3.48 12.02 14.02
N GLN A 93 3.93 11.40 12.93
CA GLN A 93 4.04 12.02 11.61
C GLN A 93 3.22 11.24 10.57
N LYS A 94 2.83 11.87 9.45
CA LYS A 94 2.17 11.18 8.33
C LYS A 94 3.13 10.11 7.78
N GLY A 95 2.64 8.87 7.62
CA GLY A 95 3.39 7.80 6.95
C GLY A 95 3.44 8.04 5.44
N LEU A 96 4.48 7.54 4.78
CA LEU A 96 4.58 7.58 3.32
C LEU A 96 3.76 6.45 2.69
N THR A 97 3.06 6.77 1.60
CA THR A 97 2.42 5.75 0.75
C THR A 97 3.44 5.02 -0.12
N ALA A 98 3.05 3.92 -0.76
CA ALA A 98 3.90 3.18 -1.69
C ALA A 98 4.43 4.03 -2.88
N VAL A 99 3.69 5.06 -3.30
CA VAL A 99 4.19 6.06 -4.27
C VAL A 99 5.23 6.97 -3.60
N GLN A 100 4.90 7.52 -2.44
CA GLN A 100 5.77 8.47 -1.76
C GLN A 100 7.08 7.84 -1.26
N LEU A 101 7.13 6.54 -0.99
CA LEU A 101 8.38 5.81 -0.73
C LEU A 101 9.38 5.97 -1.88
N VAL A 102 8.90 5.91 -3.13
CA VAL A 102 9.72 6.21 -4.32
C VAL A 102 10.04 7.69 -4.37
N GLU A 103 9.04 8.57 -4.22
CA GLU A 103 9.25 10.03 -4.31
C GLU A 103 10.23 10.60 -3.27
N HIS A 104 10.43 9.90 -2.15
CA HIS A 104 11.35 10.26 -1.06
C HIS A 104 12.67 9.47 -1.09
N TRP A 105 12.94 8.68 -2.15
CA TRP A 105 14.19 7.92 -2.27
C TRP A 105 15.42 8.84 -2.33
N SER A 106 16.44 8.54 -1.53
CA SER A 106 17.61 9.43 -1.34
C SER A 106 18.48 9.66 -2.59
N ARG A 107 18.30 8.83 -3.62
CA ARG A 107 19.00 8.93 -4.92
C ARG A 107 18.34 9.87 -5.92
N LEU A 108 17.16 10.40 -5.63
CA LEU A 108 16.49 11.37 -6.48
C LEU A 108 17.11 12.77 -6.29
N PRO A 109 17.16 13.62 -7.35
CA PRO A 109 17.66 14.97 -7.22
C PRO A 109 16.62 15.88 -6.53
N PRO A 110 17.04 16.96 -5.84
CA PRO A 110 16.13 17.92 -5.21
C PRO A 110 15.04 18.47 -6.14
N SER A 111 15.36 18.69 -7.42
CA SER A 111 14.40 19.14 -8.44
C SER A 111 13.25 18.17 -8.67
N TYR A 112 13.47 16.87 -8.50
CA TYR A 112 12.40 15.87 -8.56
C TYR A 112 11.47 16.01 -7.35
N HIS A 113 12.03 16.10 -6.13
CA HIS A 113 11.23 16.24 -4.91
C HIS A 113 10.38 17.52 -4.93
N ASP A 114 10.94 18.65 -5.39
CA ASP A 114 10.22 19.92 -5.54
C ASP A 114 9.06 19.81 -6.56
N ALA A 115 9.30 19.13 -7.68
CA ALA A 115 8.28 18.89 -8.70
C ALA A 115 7.16 17.95 -8.20
N ALA A 116 7.52 16.83 -7.57
CA ALA A 116 6.58 15.88 -6.99
C ALA A 116 5.70 16.53 -5.90
N LEU A 117 6.31 17.31 -5.00
CA LEU A 117 5.58 18.06 -3.96
C LEU A 117 4.62 19.10 -4.56
N LYS A 118 5.03 19.81 -5.61
CA LYS A 118 4.16 20.77 -6.32
C LYS A 118 2.97 20.07 -6.99
N THR A 119 3.22 18.95 -7.66
CA THR A 119 2.19 18.11 -8.30
C THR A 119 1.21 17.56 -7.26
N HIS A 120 1.71 16.93 -6.19
CA HIS A 120 0.90 16.46 -5.06
C HIS A 120 0.01 17.59 -4.51
N ASN A 121 0.58 18.76 -4.18
CA ASN A 121 -0.18 19.85 -3.56
C ASN A 121 -1.29 20.42 -4.47
N HIS A 122 -1.11 20.38 -5.79
CA HIS A 122 -2.15 20.78 -6.74
C HIS A 122 -3.31 19.78 -6.76
N TYR A 123 -3.02 18.49 -6.97
CA TYR A 123 -4.05 17.48 -7.16
C TYR A 123 -4.70 17.01 -5.85
N PHE A 124 -3.95 16.97 -4.74
CA PHE A 124 -4.50 16.68 -3.42
C PHE A 124 -5.57 17.71 -2.99
N ALA A 125 -5.42 18.99 -3.39
CA ALA A 125 -6.45 20.00 -3.16
C ALA A 125 -7.74 19.68 -3.94
N ILE A 126 -7.63 19.20 -5.18
CA ILE A 126 -8.76 18.78 -6.02
C ILE A 126 -9.42 17.51 -5.48
N GLU A 127 -8.61 16.53 -5.05
CA GLU A 127 -9.08 15.27 -4.43
C GLU A 127 -9.96 15.57 -3.20
N ASN A 128 -9.55 16.53 -2.37
CA ASN A 128 -10.21 16.88 -1.11
C ASN A 128 -11.30 17.96 -1.24
N ASP A 129 -11.54 18.52 -2.43
CA ASP A 129 -12.59 19.54 -2.63
C ASP A 129 -13.99 18.92 -2.47
N ALA A 130 -14.66 19.20 -1.35
CA ALA A 130 -15.99 18.68 -1.05
C ALA A 130 -17.11 19.19 -1.99
N SER A 131 -16.86 20.23 -2.80
CA SER A 131 -17.81 20.78 -3.76
C SER A 131 -17.81 20.04 -5.12
N MET A 132 -16.75 19.28 -5.42
CA MET A 132 -16.60 18.56 -6.69
C MET A 132 -17.06 17.09 -6.55
N SER A 133 -17.84 16.60 -7.53
CA SER A 133 -18.25 15.19 -7.57
C SER A 133 -17.11 14.25 -7.98
N LYS A 134 -17.26 12.94 -7.71
CA LYS A 134 -16.31 11.90 -8.12
C LYS A 134 -16.03 11.93 -9.63
N GLU A 135 -17.06 12.16 -10.43
CA GLU A 135 -17.01 12.20 -11.89
C GLU A 135 -16.20 13.40 -12.37
N VAL A 136 -16.36 14.57 -11.75
CA VAL A 136 -15.60 15.79 -12.08
C VAL A 136 -14.13 15.67 -11.63
N LYS A 137 -13.86 15.03 -10.48
CA LYS A 137 -12.49 14.79 -10.00
C LYS A 137 -11.73 13.74 -10.81
N THR A 138 -12.43 12.74 -11.36
CA THR A 138 -11.79 11.56 -11.98
C THR A 138 -10.76 11.90 -13.07
N PRO A 139 -11.01 12.81 -14.04
CA PRO A 139 -9.99 13.21 -15.02
C PRO A 139 -8.72 13.81 -14.40
N PHE A 140 -8.85 14.63 -13.35
CA PHE A 140 -7.69 15.19 -12.64
C PHE A 140 -6.91 14.13 -11.87
N MET A 141 -7.58 13.11 -11.33
CA MET A 141 -6.90 11.99 -10.68
C MET A 141 -6.13 11.15 -11.71
N ILE A 142 -6.69 10.93 -12.91
CA ILE A 142 -5.96 10.26 -14.00
C ILE A 142 -4.71 11.08 -14.37
N GLU A 143 -4.87 12.38 -14.62
CA GLU A 143 -3.77 13.28 -14.98
C GLU A 143 -2.68 13.37 -13.89
N TRP A 144 -3.06 13.34 -12.60
CA TRP A 144 -2.12 13.30 -11.48
C TRP A 144 -1.23 12.05 -11.56
N TYR A 145 -1.85 10.87 -11.63
CA TYR A 145 -1.12 9.62 -11.64
C TYR A 145 -0.27 9.46 -12.91
N GLU A 146 -0.78 9.88 -14.08
CA GLU A 146 0.00 9.92 -15.32
C GLU A 146 1.25 10.79 -15.15
N LYS A 147 1.13 12.03 -14.66
CA LYS A 147 2.29 12.91 -14.39
C LYS A 147 3.28 12.36 -13.36
N THR A 148 2.80 11.69 -12.31
CA THR A 148 3.67 11.07 -11.31
C THR A 148 4.40 9.84 -11.90
N ILE A 149 3.73 9.05 -12.74
CA ILE A 149 4.32 7.91 -13.44
C ILE A 149 5.37 8.39 -14.45
N ASP A 150 5.02 9.36 -15.31
CA ASP A 150 5.91 9.90 -16.32
C ASP A 150 7.18 10.48 -15.68
N ALA A 151 7.04 11.31 -14.64
CA ALA A 151 8.18 11.81 -13.88
C ALA A 151 9.04 10.68 -13.29
N THR A 152 8.42 9.62 -12.75
CA THR A 152 9.13 8.45 -12.19
C THR A 152 9.93 7.71 -13.27
N VAL A 153 9.41 7.61 -14.50
CA VAL A 153 10.07 6.95 -15.63
C VAL A 153 11.16 7.84 -16.23
N GLU A 154 10.91 9.14 -16.42
CA GLU A 154 11.90 10.11 -16.92
C GLU A 154 13.12 10.20 -16.01
N ILE A 155 12.92 10.21 -14.68
CA ILE A 155 14.04 10.26 -13.74
C ILE A 155 14.79 8.92 -13.65
N ALA A 156 14.12 7.81 -13.93
CA ALA A 156 14.70 6.48 -13.85
C ALA A 156 15.88 6.28 -14.81
N GLU A 157 15.78 6.84 -16.03
CA GLU A 157 16.88 6.80 -17.00
C GLU A 157 18.10 7.60 -16.51
N GLN A 158 17.86 8.78 -15.93
CA GLN A 158 18.91 9.69 -15.44
C GLN A 158 19.66 9.11 -14.23
N ILE A 159 18.94 8.52 -13.27
CA ILE A 159 19.54 7.96 -12.03
C ILE A 159 19.88 6.46 -12.16
N ASN A 160 19.63 5.88 -13.34
CA ASN A 160 19.79 4.46 -13.64
C ASN A 160 19.06 3.57 -12.61
N PHE A 161 17.77 3.82 -12.41
CA PHE A 161 16.88 3.11 -11.47
C PHE A 161 16.52 1.72 -12.02
N ARG A 162 16.87 0.69 -11.27
CA ARG A 162 16.75 -0.71 -11.66
C ARG A 162 15.97 -1.54 -10.65
N GLU A 163 15.51 -2.70 -11.10
CA GLU A 163 14.77 -3.68 -10.29
C GLU A 163 15.46 -4.01 -8.95
N GLY A 164 16.78 -4.18 -8.94
CA GLY A 164 17.57 -4.43 -7.74
C GLY A 164 17.71 -3.25 -6.77
N ASP A 165 17.18 -2.07 -7.10
CA ASP A 165 17.14 -0.92 -6.19
C ASP A 165 15.90 -0.91 -5.29
N LEU A 166 14.85 -1.68 -5.61
CA LEU A 166 13.59 -1.72 -4.84
C LEU A 166 13.79 -1.89 -3.32
N PRO A 167 14.70 -2.79 -2.84
CA PRO A 167 14.96 -2.91 -1.41
C PRO A 167 15.53 -1.64 -0.78
N SER A 168 16.34 -0.88 -1.52
CA SER A 168 16.95 0.37 -1.03
C SER A 168 15.94 1.50 -0.85
N ILE A 169 14.92 1.57 -1.71
CA ILE A 169 13.83 2.56 -1.62
C ILE A 169 13.07 2.39 -0.29
N VAL A 170 12.80 1.15 0.08
CA VAL A 170 12.15 0.81 1.36
C VAL A 170 13.10 1.02 2.54
N GLN A 171 14.37 0.58 2.43
CA GLN A 171 15.37 0.71 3.49
C GLN A 171 15.66 2.16 3.89
N ASP A 172 15.73 3.08 2.92
CA ASP A 172 15.90 4.53 3.16
C ASP A 172 14.75 5.14 3.97
N ASN A 173 13.59 4.48 4.02
CA ASN A 173 12.33 5.02 4.54
C ASN A 173 11.66 4.11 5.61
N LEU A 174 12.41 3.20 6.25
CA LEU A 174 11.86 2.27 7.24
C LEU A 174 11.22 2.94 8.47
N ASP A 175 11.60 4.17 8.81
CA ASP A 175 10.93 4.94 9.88
C ASP A 175 9.65 5.66 9.39
N LYS A 176 9.38 5.63 8.07
CA LYS A 176 8.27 6.33 7.41
C LYS A 176 7.11 5.43 6.98
N VAL A 177 7.31 4.11 6.95
CA VAL A 177 6.27 3.12 6.65
C VAL A 177 6.18 2.09 7.77
N GLN A 178 4.96 1.82 8.23
CA GLN A 178 4.69 0.83 9.26
C GLN A 178 3.50 -0.03 8.84
N ILE A 179 3.65 -1.36 8.87
CA ILE A 179 2.51 -2.27 8.72
C ILE A 179 1.55 -2.02 9.90
N ARG A 180 0.29 -1.72 9.58
CA ARG A 180 -0.80 -1.60 10.55
C ARG A 180 -0.79 -2.88 11.38
N PRO A 181 -0.53 -2.79 12.70
CA PRO A 181 -0.39 -4.00 13.47
C PRO A 181 -1.71 -4.81 13.43
N GLY A 182 -1.66 -6.13 13.62
CA GLY A 182 -2.83 -7.01 13.51
C GLY A 182 -3.15 -7.47 12.09
N MET A 183 -2.66 -6.75 11.06
CA MET A 183 -2.71 -7.21 9.68
C MET A 183 -1.83 -8.44 9.41
N PRO A 184 -0.61 -8.58 9.97
CA PRO A 184 0.17 -9.82 9.82
C PRO A 184 -0.56 -11.06 10.34
N GLU A 185 -1.22 -10.94 11.49
CA GLU A 185 -2.04 -11.99 12.10
C GLU A 185 -3.28 -12.32 11.26
N LEU A 186 -3.93 -11.29 10.69
CA LEU A 186 -5.05 -11.48 9.77
C LEU A 186 -4.60 -12.24 8.51
N ILE A 187 -3.55 -11.77 7.84
CA ILE A 187 -2.97 -12.40 6.64
C ILE A 187 -2.64 -13.88 6.92
N LYS A 188 -2.02 -14.15 8.07
CA LYS A 188 -1.72 -15.52 8.52
C LYS A 188 -2.99 -16.38 8.66
N ILE A 189 -4.03 -15.88 9.31
CA ILE A 189 -5.30 -16.62 9.45
C ILE A 189 -5.98 -16.85 8.09
N LEU A 190 -5.98 -15.86 7.19
CA LEU A 190 -6.54 -16.02 5.84
C LEU A 190 -5.80 -17.16 5.09
N LYS A 191 -4.47 -17.14 5.12
CA LYS A 191 -3.61 -18.21 4.56
C LYS A 191 -3.90 -19.59 5.17
N GLU A 192 -3.94 -19.70 6.50
CA GLU A 192 -4.23 -20.95 7.22
C GLU A 192 -5.61 -21.51 6.89
N LYS A 193 -6.59 -20.64 6.61
CA LYS A 193 -7.95 -21.00 6.21
C LYS A 193 -8.16 -21.14 4.69
N GLN A 194 -7.11 -20.93 3.88
CA GLN A 194 -7.18 -20.94 2.41
C GLN A 194 -8.17 -19.89 1.83
N ILE A 195 -8.31 -18.78 2.55
CA ILE A 195 -9.07 -17.60 2.13
C ILE A 195 -8.12 -16.71 1.32
N PRO A 196 -8.44 -16.38 0.05
CA PRO A 196 -7.60 -15.50 -0.74
C PRO A 196 -7.66 -14.07 -0.19
N LEU A 197 -6.48 -13.49 0.01
CA LEU A 197 -6.30 -12.06 0.14
C LEU A 197 -5.96 -11.47 -1.22
N VAL A 198 -6.73 -10.47 -1.66
CA VAL A 198 -6.47 -9.66 -2.84
C VAL A 198 -6.19 -8.24 -2.38
N ILE A 199 -4.94 -7.80 -2.51
CA ILE A 199 -4.54 -6.41 -2.27
C ILE A 199 -4.90 -5.58 -3.50
N ILE A 200 -5.68 -4.52 -3.35
CA ILE A 200 -6.05 -3.61 -4.45
C ILE A 200 -5.61 -2.19 -4.07
N SER A 201 -4.49 -1.73 -4.62
CA SER A 201 -3.89 -0.46 -4.24
C SER A 201 -3.48 0.38 -5.44
N ALA A 202 -3.85 1.65 -5.42
CA ALA A 202 -3.39 2.64 -6.39
C ALA A 202 -1.89 2.99 -6.24
N GLY A 203 -1.20 2.47 -5.22
CA GLY A 203 0.25 2.60 -5.04
C GLY A 203 1.07 1.84 -6.09
N TYR A 204 2.39 1.81 -5.90
CA TYR A 204 3.29 1.00 -6.72
C TYR A 204 3.40 -0.44 -6.17
N GLY A 205 2.89 -1.41 -6.94
CA GLY A 205 2.78 -2.81 -6.55
C GLY A 205 4.12 -3.45 -6.15
N ASN A 206 5.21 -3.15 -6.85
CA ASN A 206 6.54 -3.69 -6.53
C ASN A 206 7.07 -3.17 -5.19
N ILE A 207 6.76 -1.92 -4.84
CA ILE A 207 7.13 -1.33 -3.55
C ILE A 207 6.31 -1.96 -2.42
N ILE A 208 5.01 -2.17 -2.67
CA ILE A 208 4.12 -2.89 -1.73
C ILE A 208 4.64 -4.31 -1.49
N GLU A 209 4.98 -5.04 -2.55
CA GLU A 209 5.54 -6.39 -2.48
C GLU A 209 6.85 -6.43 -1.67
N GLU A 210 7.75 -5.44 -1.87
CA GLU A 210 9.00 -5.31 -1.13
C GLU A 210 8.79 -4.96 0.35
N VAL A 211 7.92 -3.98 0.68
CA VAL A 211 7.62 -3.64 2.08
C VAL A 211 7.02 -4.85 2.81
N LEU A 212 6.10 -5.57 2.17
CA LEU A 212 5.52 -6.80 2.73
C LEU A 212 6.58 -7.89 2.93
N SER A 213 7.49 -8.06 1.96
CA SER A 213 8.60 -9.01 2.05
C SER A 213 9.54 -8.70 3.22
N GLN A 214 9.97 -7.45 3.37
CA GLN A 214 10.82 -7.02 4.50
C GLN A 214 10.11 -7.14 5.86
N ASN A 215 8.78 -7.14 5.89
CA ASN A 215 7.97 -7.41 7.09
C ASN A 215 7.58 -8.89 7.26
N GLY A 216 8.20 -9.81 6.52
CA GLY A 216 8.03 -11.26 6.67
C GLY A 216 6.75 -11.83 6.07
N ILE A 217 6.02 -11.07 5.25
CA ILE A 217 4.80 -11.49 4.57
C ILE A 217 5.17 -12.01 3.17
N ALA A 218 5.04 -13.32 2.96
CA ALA A 218 5.51 -13.95 1.74
C ALA A 218 4.63 -13.62 0.54
N ARG A 219 5.24 -13.47 -0.64
CA ARG A 219 4.56 -13.13 -1.90
C ARG A 219 3.47 -14.14 -2.32
N SER A 220 3.54 -15.36 -1.82
CA SER A 220 2.54 -16.43 -2.01
C SER A 220 1.22 -16.19 -1.25
N ASP A 221 1.21 -15.26 -0.30
CA ASP A 221 0.15 -15.17 0.71
C ASP A 221 -0.98 -14.21 0.30
N TYR A 222 -0.81 -13.54 -0.85
CA TYR A 222 -1.75 -12.59 -1.43
C TYR A 222 -1.65 -12.57 -2.97
N VAL A 223 -2.74 -12.15 -3.61
CA VAL A 223 -2.73 -11.60 -4.98
C VAL A 223 -2.74 -10.09 -4.86
N ILE A 224 -2.15 -9.37 -5.83
CA ILE A 224 -2.15 -7.91 -5.85
C ILE A 224 -2.60 -7.39 -7.22
N TRP A 225 -3.45 -6.36 -7.21
CA TRP A 225 -3.84 -5.54 -8.35
C TRP A 225 -3.47 -4.10 -8.02
N SER A 226 -2.49 -3.57 -8.74
CA SER A 226 -1.81 -2.32 -8.41
C SER A 226 -1.00 -1.82 -9.62
N ASN A 227 -0.51 -0.58 -9.57
CA ASN A 227 0.35 -0.03 -10.62
C ASN A 227 1.72 -0.72 -10.56
N GLN A 228 2.05 -1.54 -11.55
CA GLN A 228 3.23 -2.41 -11.55
C GLN A 228 4.31 -1.86 -12.49
N PHE A 229 5.54 -1.73 -12.01
CA PHE A 229 6.70 -1.38 -12.82
C PHE A 229 6.97 -2.41 -13.93
N GLU A 230 7.49 -1.89 -15.04
CA GLU A 230 8.01 -2.66 -16.15
C GLU A 230 9.50 -2.37 -16.30
N PHE A 231 10.32 -3.38 -15.97
CA PHE A 231 11.77 -3.33 -16.09
C PHE A 231 12.24 -4.00 -17.39
N ASP A 232 13.30 -3.46 -18.00
CA ASP A 232 13.91 -4.04 -19.21
C ASP A 232 14.41 -5.47 -18.97
N THR A 233 13.79 -6.43 -19.66
CA THR A 233 14.12 -7.85 -19.50
C THR A 233 15.38 -8.29 -20.23
N ALA A 234 15.83 -7.56 -21.26
CA ALA A 234 17.08 -7.85 -21.95
C ALA A 234 18.28 -7.50 -21.06
N GLU A 235 18.21 -6.36 -20.36
CA GLU A 235 19.26 -5.92 -19.45
C GLU A 235 19.42 -6.81 -18.19
N ARG A 236 18.40 -7.58 -17.80
CA ARG A 236 18.50 -8.52 -16.64
C ARG A 236 19.63 -9.54 -16.76
N THR A 237 20.07 -9.87 -17.97
CA THR A 237 21.17 -10.83 -18.20
C THR A 237 22.55 -10.19 -18.27
N THR A 238 22.61 -8.86 -18.41
CA THR A 238 23.86 -8.10 -18.61
C THR A 238 24.18 -7.16 -17.45
N ASN A 239 23.19 -6.78 -16.64
CA ASN A 239 23.37 -5.92 -15.47
C ASN A 239 23.00 -6.66 -14.16
N PRO A 240 23.91 -6.73 -13.17
CA PRO A 240 23.64 -7.45 -11.91
C PRO A 240 22.60 -6.77 -11.01
N ARG A 241 22.22 -5.50 -11.26
CA ARG A 241 21.10 -4.82 -10.60
C ARG A 241 19.76 -5.07 -11.31
N GLY A 242 19.70 -5.93 -12.33
CA GLY A 242 18.49 -6.20 -13.11
C GLY A 242 18.18 -5.12 -14.14
N GLY A 243 16.96 -5.17 -14.67
CA GLY A 243 16.50 -4.27 -15.73
C GLY A 243 16.35 -2.82 -15.27
N LEU A 244 16.58 -1.87 -16.19
CA LEU A 244 16.21 -0.45 -16.03
C LEU A 244 14.67 -0.31 -15.99
N LEU A 245 14.12 0.57 -15.17
CA LEU A 245 12.70 0.90 -15.21
C LEU A 245 12.37 1.61 -16.54
N LYS A 246 11.38 1.09 -17.28
CA LYS A 246 10.97 1.63 -18.59
C LYS A 246 9.54 2.16 -18.65
N ALA A 247 8.63 1.62 -17.83
CA ALA A 247 7.24 2.06 -17.78
C ALA A 247 6.55 1.61 -16.47
N VAL A 248 5.31 2.05 -16.28
CA VAL A 248 4.33 1.41 -15.40
C VAL A 248 3.27 0.76 -16.28
N LYS A 249 2.92 -0.49 -15.97
CA LYS A 249 2.06 -1.31 -16.81
C LYS A 249 0.62 -0.77 -16.81
N PRO A 250 0.02 -0.55 -17.99
CA PRO A 250 -1.41 -0.24 -18.07
C PRO A 250 -2.25 -1.47 -17.73
N PRO A 251 -3.53 -1.27 -17.34
CA PRO A 251 -4.19 0.02 -17.16
C PRO A 251 -3.90 0.65 -15.78
N LEU A 252 -3.88 1.98 -15.75
CA LEU A 252 -3.71 2.78 -14.55
C LEU A 252 -4.81 2.49 -13.51
N LEU A 253 -4.40 2.26 -12.26
CA LEU A 253 -5.25 2.16 -11.09
C LEU A 253 -5.11 3.42 -10.22
N HIS A 254 -6.23 4.06 -9.90
CA HIS A 254 -6.32 5.23 -9.01
C HIS A 254 -7.46 5.02 -7.99
N MET A 255 -7.63 5.94 -7.04
CA MET A 255 -8.59 5.81 -5.93
C MET A 255 -10.06 5.64 -6.34
N TYR A 256 -10.43 5.89 -7.60
CA TYR A 256 -11.83 5.91 -8.07
C TYR A 256 -12.22 4.79 -9.04
N ASN A 257 -11.28 3.93 -9.47
CA ASN A 257 -11.53 2.87 -10.47
C ASN A 257 -11.25 1.42 -9.97
N LYS A 258 -11.18 1.21 -8.65
CA LYS A 258 -10.92 -0.09 -7.99
C LYS A 258 -12.06 -1.14 -8.06
N GLN A 259 -13.17 -0.88 -8.77
CA GLN A 259 -14.28 -1.82 -8.87
C GLN A 259 -13.98 -3.04 -9.76
N LEU A 260 -14.42 -4.23 -9.33
CA LEU A 260 -14.30 -5.48 -10.10
C LEU A 260 -15.26 -5.54 -11.30
N TRP A 261 -16.42 -4.89 -11.19
CA TRP A 261 -17.47 -4.89 -12.19
C TRP A 261 -17.75 -3.47 -12.66
N LYS A 262 -17.85 -3.25 -13.98
CA LYS A 262 -18.06 -1.92 -14.58
C LYS A 262 -19.03 -2.07 -15.75
N SER A 263 -19.98 -1.14 -15.88
CA SER A 263 -20.93 -1.08 -17.01
C SER A 263 -21.70 -2.38 -17.33
N GLY A 264 -21.91 -3.25 -16.34
CA GLY A 264 -22.63 -4.52 -16.53
C GLY A 264 -21.75 -5.72 -16.85
N GLU A 265 -20.43 -5.55 -16.98
CA GLU A 265 -19.46 -6.61 -17.28
C GLU A 265 -18.25 -6.64 -16.32
N ARG A 266 -17.40 -7.66 -16.45
CA ARG A 266 -16.11 -7.72 -15.76
C ARG A 266 -15.29 -6.50 -16.16
N ASN A 267 -14.77 -5.75 -15.20
CA ASN A 267 -13.84 -4.66 -15.51
C ASN A 267 -12.57 -5.24 -16.18
N PRO A 268 -12.26 -4.89 -17.44
CA PRO A 268 -11.12 -5.47 -18.17
C PRO A 268 -9.77 -5.06 -17.57
N ALA A 269 -9.74 -4.10 -16.66
CA ALA A 269 -8.56 -3.71 -15.89
C ALA A 269 -8.19 -4.69 -14.77
N VAL A 270 -9.08 -5.61 -14.40
CA VAL A 270 -8.85 -6.57 -13.31
C VAL A 270 -8.00 -7.74 -13.83
N PRO A 271 -6.80 -8.00 -13.27
CA PRO A 271 -5.94 -9.09 -13.70
C PRO A 271 -6.60 -10.45 -13.54
N GLU A 272 -6.35 -11.40 -14.46
CA GLU A 272 -6.93 -12.74 -14.38
C GLU A 272 -6.54 -13.50 -13.09
N ALA A 273 -5.38 -13.18 -12.50
CA ALA A 273 -4.99 -13.71 -11.19
C ALA A 273 -5.98 -13.34 -10.07
N VAL A 274 -6.64 -12.18 -10.15
CA VAL A 274 -7.70 -11.78 -9.22
C VAL A 274 -8.96 -12.61 -9.45
N TRP A 275 -9.40 -12.78 -10.71
CA TRP A 275 -10.54 -13.64 -11.04
C TRP A 275 -10.30 -15.11 -10.66
N ALA A 276 -9.08 -15.61 -10.82
CA ALA A 276 -8.69 -16.95 -10.39
C ALA A 276 -8.70 -17.12 -8.87
N ALA A 277 -8.24 -16.10 -8.11
CA ALA A 277 -8.31 -16.09 -6.65
C ALA A 277 -9.77 -16.06 -6.14
N ILE A 278 -10.60 -15.22 -6.75
CA ILE A 278 -12.04 -15.14 -6.49
C ILE A 278 -12.70 -16.50 -6.76
N GLY A 279 -12.50 -17.10 -7.93
CA GLY A 279 -13.07 -18.39 -8.30
C GLY A 279 -14.60 -18.41 -8.15
N GLN A 280 -15.12 -19.40 -7.41
CA GLN A 280 -16.56 -19.59 -7.18
C GLN A 280 -17.07 -18.93 -5.87
N ARG A 281 -16.26 -18.08 -5.23
CA ARG A 281 -16.60 -17.44 -3.95
C ARG A 281 -17.77 -16.47 -4.12
N ASN A 282 -18.72 -16.55 -3.19
CA ASN A 282 -19.99 -15.80 -3.19
C ASN A 282 -20.06 -14.74 -2.07
N THR A 283 -19.04 -14.66 -1.22
CA THR A 283 -18.92 -13.70 -0.13
C THR A 283 -17.65 -12.86 -0.32
N ALA A 284 -17.80 -11.53 -0.31
CA ALA A 284 -16.69 -10.60 -0.35
C ALA A 284 -16.59 -9.82 0.97
N ILE A 285 -15.36 -9.68 1.48
CA ILE A 285 -15.03 -8.75 2.57
C ILE A 285 -14.12 -7.69 1.97
N SER A 286 -14.46 -6.41 2.08
CA SER A 286 -13.62 -5.27 1.65
C SER A 286 -13.12 -4.52 2.88
N ILE A 287 -11.83 -4.22 2.92
CA ILE A 287 -11.19 -3.43 3.98
C ILE A 287 -10.42 -2.29 3.32
N GLY A 288 -10.67 -1.05 3.69
CA GLY A 288 -9.97 0.10 3.11
C GLY A 288 -10.15 1.39 3.91
N ASP A 289 -9.36 2.40 3.60
CA ASP A 289 -9.40 3.69 4.27
C ASP A 289 -10.07 4.80 3.45
N SER A 290 -10.28 4.60 2.14
CA SER A 290 -10.90 5.57 1.24
C SER A 290 -12.32 5.16 0.83
N LEU A 291 -13.18 6.15 0.54
CA LEU A 291 -14.55 5.89 0.04
C LEU A 291 -14.58 5.06 -1.27
N GLY A 292 -13.50 5.06 -2.06
CA GLY A 292 -13.37 4.23 -3.25
C GLY A 292 -13.23 2.74 -2.95
N ASP A 293 -12.65 2.39 -1.81
CA ASP A 293 -12.38 1.00 -1.41
C ASP A 293 -13.65 0.22 -1.07
N ALA A 294 -14.72 0.93 -0.71
CA ALA A 294 -16.04 0.36 -0.56
C ALA A 294 -16.52 -0.37 -1.84
N GLN A 295 -15.95 -0.08 -3.02
CA GLN A 295 -16.35 -0.68 -4.30
C GLN A 295 -15.52 -1.92 -4.70
N MET A 296 -14.47 -2.27 -3.94
CA MET A 296 -13.57 -3.39 -4.27
C MET A 296 -14.30 -4.75 -4.33
N GLY A 297 -15.27 -4.98 -3.46
CA GLY A 297 -16.08 -6.19 -3.42
C GLY A 297 -17.34 -6.18 -4.30
N ASP A 298 -17.55 -5.15 -5.14
CA ASP A 298 -18.79 -5.03 -5.92
C ASP A 298 -18.71 -5.81 -7.25
N ALA A 299 -19.25 -7.04 -7.25
CA ALA A 299 -19.51 -7.85 -8.44
C ALA A 299 -20.79 -8.71 -8.26
N PRO A 300 -21.53 -9.04 -9.34
CA PRO A 300 -22.82 -9.75 -9.25
C PRO A 300 -22.77 -11.14 -8.60
N GLN A 301 -21.59 -11.79 -8.58
CA GLN A 301 -21.42 -13.09 -7.93
C GLN A 301 -21.44 -13.04 -6.40
N PHE A 302 -21.21 -11.85 -5.79
CA PHE A 302 -21.13 -11.70 -4.35
C PHE A 302 -22.51 -11.47 -3.73
N VAL A 303 -23.15 -12.57 -3.32
CA VAL A 303 -24.42 -12.61 -2.58
C VAL A 303 -24.29 -11.90 -1.23
N LYS A 304 -23.14 -12.03 -0.57
CA LYS A 304 -22.80 -11.32 0.68
C LYS A 304 -21.62 -10.40 0.44
N ARG A 305 -21.73 -9.15 0.89
CA ARG A 305 -20.66 -8.15 0.86
C ARG A 305 -20.59 -7.52 2.25
N TRP A 306 -19.38 -7.40 2.78
CA TRP A 306 -19.10 -6.75 4.05
C TRP A 306 -17.97 -5.73 3.85
N LYS A 307 -18.16 -4.50 4.32
CA LYS A 307 -17.29 -3.36 4.06
C LYS A 307 -16.80 -2.76 5.38
N PHE A 308 -15.49 -2.79 5.61
CA PHE A 308 -14.81 -2.25 6.79
C PHE A 308 -14.01 -1.00 6.39
N GLY A 309 -14.44 0.17 6.88
CA GLY A 309 -13.80 1.45 6.64
C GLY A 309 -12.88 1.86 7.79
N LEU A 310 -11.66 2.26 7.47
CA LEU A 310 -10.68 2.85 8.41
C LEU A 310 -10.71 4.38 8.28
N LEU A 311 -11.45 5.05 9.15
CA LEU A 311 -11.55 6.52 9.15
C LEU A 311 -10.37 7.12 9.92
N ASN A 312 -9.20 7.12 9.27
CA ASN A 312 -7.92 7.45 9.88
C ASN A 312 -7.74 8.93 10.29
N TYR A 313 -8.49 9.85 9.69
CA TYR A 313 -8.36 11.32 9.86
C TYR A 313 -9.68 12.03 9.46
N ASN A 314 -9.78 13.33 9.75
CA ASN A 314 -10.94 14.20 9.47
C ASN A 314 -12.30 13.59 9.85
N GLU A 315 -12.37 12.97 11.03
CA GLU A 315 -13.54 12.19 11.45
C GLU A 315 -14.85 12.98 11.38
N ASP A 316 -14.87 14.23 11.86
CA ASP A 316 -16.09 15.03 11.93
C ASP A 316 -16.66 15.40 10.55
N GLU A 317 -15.79 15.51 9.53
CA GLU A 317 -16.15 15.88 8.16
C GLU A 317 -16.59 14.66 7.33
N LEU A 318 -15.94 13.52 7.57
CA LEU A 318 -16.06 12.33 6.73
C LEU A 318 -16.98 11.24 7.31
N ARG A 319 -17.22 11.21 8.63
CA ARG A 319 -17.99 10.15 9.32
C ARG A 319 -19.30 9.80 8.63
N ALA A 320 -20.13 10.78 8.27
CA ALA A 320 -21.42 10.54 7.64
C ALA A 320 -21.30 9.86 6.26
N GLN A 321 -20.22 10.14 5.51
CA GLN A 321 -19.96 9.49 4.22
C GLN A 321 -19.45 8.06 4.41
N TYR A 322 -18.61 7.83 5.43
CA TYR A 322 -18.08 6.50 5.75
C TYR A 322 -19.16 5.58 6.33
N GLU A 323 -20.01 6.07 7.23
CA GLU A 323 -21.15 5.31 7.79
C GLU A 323 -22.22 4.99 6.74
N ALA A 324 -22.25 5.70 5.61
CA ALA A 324 -23.09 5.39 4.45
C ALA A 324 -22.43 4.41 3.45
N ALA A 325 -21.10 4.38 3.38
CA ALA A 325 -20.34 3.57 2.41
C ALA A 325 -19.88 2.20 2.96
N PHE A 326 -19.72 2.08 4.28
CA PHE A 326 -19.18 0.90 4.96
C PHE A 326 -20.13 0.37 6.03
N ASP A 327 -20.18 -0.96 6.20
CA ASP A 327 -20.95 -1.61 7.27
C ASP A 327 -20.31 -1.42 8.66
N VAL A 328 -18.99 -1.22 8.69
CA VAL A 328 -18.23 -0.83 9.89
C VAL A 328 -17.36 0.35 9.59
N VAL A 329 -17.31 1.32 10.51
CA VAL A 329 -16.32 2.38 10.51
C VAL A 329 -15.52 2.30 11.82
N PHE A 330 -14.20 2.25 11.69
CA PHE A 330 -13.28 2.39 12.81
C PHE A 330 -12.70 3.79 12.79
N ALA A 331 -12.88 4.52 13.89
CA ALA A 331 -12.32 5.85 14.07
C ALA A 331 -10.84 5.80 14.46
N GLY A 332 -10.08 6.75 13.94
CA GLY A 332 -8.68 6.95 14.21
C GLY A 332 -7.75 5.90 13.59
N ASP A 333 -6.51 6.30 13.37
CA ASP A 333 -5.45 5.45 12.83
C ASP A 333 -4.91 4.47 13.90
N GLY A 334 -5.68 3.41 14.16
CA GLY A 334 -5.39 2.44 15.22
C GLY A 334 -5.14 0.99 14.75
N PRO A 335 -4.96 0.07 15.70
CA PRO A 335 -4.72 -1.35 15.43
C PRO A 335 -5.88 -2.04 14.66
N ALA A 336 -5.58 -2.94 13.72
CA ALA A 336 -6.58 -3.73 12.99
C ALA A 336 -7.25 -4.86 13.81
N TRP A 337 -7.08 -4.89 15.14
CA TRP A 337 -7.53 -5.97 16.02
C TRP A 337 -9.04 -6.22 15.93
N PRO A 338 -9.91 -5.20 15.92
CA PRO A 338 -11.35 -5.43 15.80
C PRO A 338 -11.75 -6.07 14.46
N ILE A 339 -10.99 -5.82 13.38
CA ILE A 339 -11.23 -6.43 12.06
C ILE A 339 -10.79 -7.90 12.10
N LEU A 340 -9.56 -8.13 12.59
CA LEU A 340 -8.99 -9.46 12.82
C LEU A 340 -9.94 -10.34 13.63
N GLU A 341 -10.42 -9.87 14.79
CA GLU A 341 -11.32 -10.61 15.66
C GLU A 341 -12.66 -10.92 14.98
N LYS A 342 -13.27 -9.95 14.29
CA LYS A 342 -14.52 -10.17 13.55
C LYS A 342 -14.35 -11.26 12.48
N ILE A 343 -13.35 -11.12 11.61
CA ILE A 343 -13.11 -12.07 10.50
C ILE A 343 -12.76 -13.46 11.07
N LYS A 344 -11.86 -13.53 12.04
CA LYS A 344 -11.46 -14.77 12.73
C LYS A 344 -12.69 -15.50 13.29
N ASN A 345 -13.51 -14.81 14.10
CA ASN A 345 -14.71 -15.40 14.70
C ASN A 345 -15.72 -15.90 13.66
N ALA A 346 -15.83 -15.23 12.51
CA ALA A 346 -16.73 -15.64 11.43
C ALA A 346 -16.29 -16.95 10.73
N VAL A 347 -14.97 -17.19 10.62
CA VAL A 347 -14.40 -18.31 9.85
C VAL A 347 -13.89 -19.48 10.72
N GLU A 348 -13.75 -19.28 12.05
CA GLU A 348 -13.30 -20.35 12.95
C GLU A 348 -14.36 -21.45 13.18
N VAL A 349 -15.65 -21.10 13.19
CA VAL A 349 -16.73 -22.05 13.52
C VAL A 349 -17.20 -22.90 12.31
N GLY A 350 -16.42 -22.91 11.22
CA GLY A 350 -16.68 -23.66 9.99
C GLY A 350 -16.25 -25.13 10.01
N HIS A 351 -15.72 -25.65 11.12
CA HIS A 351 -15.20 -27.03 11.19
C HIS A 351 -16.01 -27.95 12.13
N ILE A 352 -17.29 -28.17 11.78
CA ILE A 352 -18.08 -29.30 12.30
C ILE A 352 -18.88 -29.92 11.16
N ASP A 353 -18.38 -31.01 10.58
CA ASP A 353 -19.05 -32.33 10.60
C ASP A 353 -18.27 -33.36 9.73
N THR A 354 -17.44 -34.18 10.37
CA THR A 354 -16.80 -35.36 9.74
C THR A 354 -17.64 -36.65 9.89
N THR A 355 -18.91 -36.54 10.29
CA THR A 355 -19.79 -37.68 10.63
C THR A 355 -20.99 -37.89 9.70
N ARG A 356 -21.07 -37.18 8.56
CA ARG A 356 -21.88 -37.67 7.42
C ARG A 356 -21.25 -38.91 6.81
N ARG A 357 -21.59 -40.06 7.40
CA ARG A 357 -21.39 -41.40 6.83
C ARG A 357 -21.86 -41.41 5.37
N THR A 358 -20.94 -41.68 4.45
CA THR A 358 -21.30 -42.30 3.17
C THR A 358 -21.91 -43.68 3.46
N PRO A 359 -23.00 -44.09 2.78
CA PRO A 359 -23.37 -45.50 2.76
C PRO A 359 -22.21 -46.32 2.19
N GLU A 360 -21.87 -47.43 2.84
CA GLU A 360 -20.95 -48.40 2.24
C GLU A 360 -21.54 -48.91 0.92
N VAL A 361 -20.75 -48.84 -0.14
CA VAL A 361 -21.01 -49.57 -1.39
C VAL A 361 -20.02 -50.72 -1.40
N ASP A 362 -20.52 -51.94 -1.26
CA ASP A 362 -19.72 -53.16 -1.33
C ASP A 362 -19.03 -53.28 -2.70
N VAL A 363 -17.73 -52.98 -2.75
CA VAL A 363 -16.91 -53.23 -3.94
C VAL A 363 -16.28 -54.61 -3.84
N VAL A 364 -16.90 -55.57 -4.51
CA VAL A 364 -16.35 -56.92 -4.71
C VAL A 364 -15.05 -56.82 -5.51
N THR A 365 -13.93 -57.20 -4.90
CA THR A 365 -12.63 -57.30 -5.57
C THR A 365 -12.60 -58.49 -6.53
N THR A 366 -12.32 -58.23 -7.81
CA THR A 366 -11.77 -59.23 -8.74
C THR A 366 -10.51 -58.68 -9.40
N ALA A 367 -9.46 -59.51 -9.45
CA ALA A 367 -8.16 -59.16 -9.99
C ALA A 367 -7.95 -59.80 -11.37
N THR A 368 -7.24 -59.09 -12.25
CA THR A 368 -6.51 -59.49 -13.48
C THR A 368 -6.34 -58.23 -14.35
N SER A 369 -5.34 -58.05 -15.21
CA SER A 369 -3.99 -58.65 -15.33
C SER A 369 -3.14 -57.70 -16.19
N SER A 370 -1.82 -57.92 -16.24
CA SER A 370 -0.86 -57.09 -16.97
C SER A 370 -1.08 -57.03 -18.49
N CYS A 371 -0.66 -55.92 -19.11
CA CYS A 371 0.07 -55.97 -20.38
C CYS A 371 0.98 -54.74 -20.57
N THR A 372 2.18 -55.01 -21.10
CA THR A 372 3.23 -54.05 -21.45
C THR A 372 3.15 -53.67 -22.93
N SER A 373 3.57 -52.45 -23.28
CA SER A 373 4.20 -52.16 -24.58
C SER A 373 5.07 -50.91 -24.48
N ALA A 374 6.15 -50.85 -25.27
CA ALA A 374 7.11 -49.75 -25.32
C ALA A 374 7.15 -49.12 -26.73
N ILE A 375 8.26 -48.43 -27.06
CA ILE A 375 8.58 -47.73 -28.33
C ILE A 375 7.98 -46.29 -28.36
N GLY A 376 8.71 -45.22 -28.72
CA GLY A 376 10.14 -45.05 -29.04
C GLY A 376 10.40 -43.80 -29.91
N SER A 377 11.65 -43.29 -29.93
CA SER A 377 12.20 -42.20 -30.80
C SER A 377 11.60 -40.78 -30.68
N THR A 378 12.28 -39.75 -30.17
CA THR A 378 13.40 -38.92 -30.73
C THR A 378 13.10 -38.12 -32.01
N LEU A 379 13.19 -36.78 -31.94
CA LEU A 379 14.16 -35.96 -32.71
C LEU A 379 14.02 -34.44 -32.44
N SER A 380 15.16 -33.74 -32.51
CA SER A 380 15.34 -32.28 -32.57
C SER A 380 16.65 -32.03 -33.35
N PRO A 381 17.04 -30.78 -33.69
CA PRO A 381 16.28 -29.62 -34.15
C PRO A 381 16.73 -29.20 -35.59
N LYS A 382 16.25 -28.06 -36.13
CA LYS A 382 16.91 -27.39 -37.26
C LYS A 382 16.97 -25.87 -37.09
N ILE A 383 18.20 -25.35 -37.12
CA ILE A 383 18.57 -23.95 -37.25
C ILE A 383 19.08 -23.75 -38.69
N ILE A 384 18.87 -22.57 -39.30
CA ILE A 384 19.84 -21.86 -40.17
C ILE A 384 19.33 -20.44 -40.51
N PRO A 385 20.22 -19.44 -40.75
CA PRO A 385 19.92 -18.03 -40.45
C PRO A 385 20.05 -17.07 -41.66
N GLY A 386 19.90 -15.75 -41.42
CA GLY A 386 20.77 -14.78 -42.09
C GLY A 386 20.29 -13.34 -42.29
N LYS A 387 21.20 -12.39 -41.96
CA LYS A 387 21.30 -10.98 -42.42
C LYS A 387 20.25 -9.98 -41.87
N GLY A 388 20.59 -8.73 -41.52
CA GLY A 388 21.89 -8.03 -41.51
C GLY A 388 21.84 -6.66 -42.22
N ASN A 389 22.53 -5.66 -41.65
CA ASN A 389 22.63 -4.22 -42.01
C ASN A 389 21.63 -3.27 -41.29
N ASN A 390 21.90 -1.98 -41.11
CA ASN A 390 23.14 -1.23 -40.73
C ASN A 390 22.81 0.29 -40.62
N MET A 391 23.60 1.04 -39.83
CA MET A 391 24.04 2.44 -40.07
C MET A 391 23.13 3.66 -39.76
N LEU A 392 23.69 4.53 -38.89
CA LEU A 392 23.68 6.01 -38.87
C LEU A 392 22.36 6.71 -38.49
N ASP A 393 22.31 7.49 -37.40
CA ASP A 393 23.03 8.75 -37.05
C ASP A 393 22.43 9.97 -37.76
N GLU A 394 21.88 10.92 -36.98
CA GLU A 394 22.19 12.36 -37.09
C GLU A 394 21.66 13.12 -35.87
N GLU A 395 22.52 13.95 -35.26
CA GLU A 395 22.16 14.93 -34.23
C GLU A 395 21.65 16.20 -34.92
N GLU A 396 20.58 16.83 -34.42
CA GLU A 396 20.45 18.28 -34.53
C GLU A 396 20.04 18.90 -33.19
N ASN A 397 20.71 20.01 -32.89
CA ASN A 397 20.68 20.75 -31.64
C ASN A 397 20.34 22.21 -31.99
N GLU A 398 19.19 22.73 -31.55
CA GLU A 398 18.94 24.16 -31.64
C GLU A 398 18.13 24.71 -30.46
N SER A 399 18.30 26.01 -30.23
CA SER A 399 18.21 26.63 -28.90
C SER A 399 16.99 27.54 -28.71
N SER A 400 16.38 27.46 -27.54
CA SER A 400 15.22 28.28 -27.15
C SER A 400 15.60 29.72 -26.76
N PRO A 401 14.81 30.74 -27.14
CA PRO A 401 14.83 32.04 -26.49
C PRO A 401 13.88 32.10 -25.28
N SER A 402 14.25 32.88 -24.28
CA SER A 402 13.47 33.18 -23.08
C SER A 402 12.36 34.21 -23.31
N VAL A 403 11.18 34.07 -22.68
CA VAL A 403 10.42 35.19 -22.07
C VAL A 403 9.59 34.68 -20.87
N THR A 404 9.67 35.39 -19.75
CA THR A 404 8.86 35.19 -18.54
C THR A 404 7.78 36.27 -18.42
N THR A 405 6.52 36.03 -18.85
CA THR A 405 5.35 36.82 -18.35
C THR A 405 3.94 36.23 -18.52
N ASP A 406 3.70 35.16 -19.28
CA ASP A 406 2.31 34.78 -19.68
C ASP A 406 1.53 33.85 -18.72
N ALA A 407 2.14 33.36 -17.64
CA ALA A 407 1.56 32.33 -16.77
C ALA A 407 0.22 32.71 -16.09
N GLN A 408 -0.07 34.01 -15.91
CA GLN A 408 -1.32 34.47 -15.29
C GLN A 408 -2.47 34.71 -16.28
N LYS A 409 -2.22 34.63 -17.59
CA LYS A 409 -3.27 34.79 -18.62
C LYS A 409 -3.89 33.44 -19.00
N LEU A 410 -3.04 32.43 -19.20
CA LEU A 410 -3.41 31.08 -19.65
C LEU A 410 -4.45 30.40 -18.73
N LEU A 411 -4.30 30.51 -17.41
CA LEU A 411 -5.24 29.97 -16.42
C LEU A 411 -6.69 30.47 -16.60
N SER A 412 -6.89 31.68 -17.14
CA SER A 412 -8.24 32.24 -17.36
C SER A 412 -8.88 31.78 -18.68
N GLU A 413 -8.08 31.32 -19.65
CA GLU A 413 -8.56 30.86 -20.96
C GLU A 413 -8.82 29.34 -20.94
N GLU A 414 -8.03 28.55 -20.21
CA GLU A 414 -8.30 27.12 -20.01
C GLU A 414 -9.61 26.87 -19.26
N GLN A 415 -9.90 27.66 -18.22
CA GLN A 415 -11.18 27.57 -17.49
C GLN A 415 -12.41 27.83 -18.39
N ARG A 416 -12.28 28.68 -19.42
CA ARG A 416 -13.35 28.91 -20.41
C ARG A 416 -13.46 27.77 -21.42
N ASN A 417 -12.33 27.25 -21.89
CA ASN A 417 -12.29 26.17 -22.87
C ASN A 417 -12.76 24.82 -22.30
N ALA A 418 -12.47 24.52 -21.03
CA ALA A 418 -12.98 23.33 -20.35
C ALA A 418 -14.52 23.34 -20.25
N GLY A 419 -15.11 24.49 -19.90
CA GLY A 419 -16.57 24.67 -19.82
C GLY A 419 -17.30 24.42 -21.14
N GLN A 420 -16.71 24.80 -22.28
CA GLN A 420 -17.32 24.53 -23.60
C GLN A 420 -17.18 23.07 -24.05
N ARG A 421 -16.08 22.38 -23.73
CA ARG A 421 -15.91 20.95 -24.08
C ARG A 421 -16.89 20.05 -23.33
N GLY A 422 -17.21 20.36 -22.07
CA GLY A 422 -18.21 19.62 -21.28
C GLY A 422 -19.64 19.66 -21.87
N VAL A 423 -20.03 20.79 -22.48
CA VAL A 423 -21.38 20.95 -23.07
C VAL A 423 -21.54 20.16 -24.37
N VAL A 424 -20.47 20.02 -25.16
CA VAL A 424 -20.51 19.26 -26.43
C VAL A 424 -20.57 17.74 -26.18
N ALA A 425 -19.91 17.24 -25.14
CA ALA A 425 -19.95 15.82 -24.78
C ALA A 425 -21.34 15.36 -24.30
N ALA A 426 -22.08 16.23 -23.60
CA ALA A 426 -23.43 15.92 -23.12
C ALA A 426 -24.49 15.83 -24.24
N ALA A 427 -24.23 16.41 -25.43
CA ALA A 427 -25.16 16.40 -26.56
C ALA A 427 -24.98 15.20 -27.51
N ALA A 428 -23.99 14.34 -27.27
CA ALA A 428 -23.65 13.19 -28.14
C ALA A 428 -24.10 11.83 -27.57
N ALA A 429 -24.87 11.82 -26.47
CA ALA A 429 -25.33 10.61 -25.79
C ALA A 429 -26.82 10.27 -26.00
N ASP A 430 -27.56 11.10 -26.76
CA ASP A 430 -28.99 10.91 -27.09
C ASP A 430 -29.20 10.84 -28.62
N VAL A 431 -28.67 9.79 -29.29
CA VAL A 431 -29.13 9.26 -30.59
C VAL A 431 -28.95 7.74 -30.62
#